data_AF-A0A3B0VFW3-F1
#
_entry.id   AF-A0A3B0VFW3-F1
#
_cell.length_a   1.000
_cell.length_b   1.000
_cell.length_c   1.000
_cell.angle_alpha   90.00
_cell.angle_beta   90.00
_cell.angle_gamma   90.00
#
_symmetry.space_group_name_H-M   'P 1'
#
loop_
_entity.id
_entity.type
_entity.pdbx_description
1 polymer ?
#
loop_
_entity_poly.entity_id
_entity_poly.type
_entity_poly.pdbx_seq_one_letter_code
_entity_poly.pdbx_strand_id
1 'polypeptide(L)'
;MEITTKNKIILKYLAFTACLLVLFSMPVNALVTWPTGAAPCNDINDIETCLNGVVNGETIEIAANSIPSQSGISVSPAKSFTLRAAAGFAPVFSGFTSLYFTGSDDDITVVIEGLSIEVGNFTAVQGGAGIFDVTFRNNTVEDSSFRSAIAIRSGNASPPFGPVIFLVEGNILNVEDEEASAISVGGFIGAGNEGQILNNRITATNTGQSAVISVSAGSSGMDVDVISNEIFGQNFNVGIGVRLFGTGGLLNAKLINNVIQGQEGNSGQPGAISLSNSSSGSGHSNFEVVNNTLAFNQRGISYGGREDLGATSNAMFMNNIIAFSSQSGFSIGGDFNATTINDYNLIFGNASNFYTPGINDVEEDPSFISNIDLRLQQFSPAIDAGLNSALPASVVYDINGNTRIQQIIVDLGAFEAKTDDLIFADGFE
;
A
#
# COMPACT_ATOMS: atom_id res chain seq x y z
N MET A 1 40.98 -45.44 33.27
CA MET A 1 41.52 -45.25 31.91
C MET A 1 40.31 -45.21 30.99
N GLU A 2 39.76 -44.01 30.84
CA GLU A 2 38.54 -43.73 30.06
C GLU A 2 38.84 -43.84 28.57
N ILE A 3 37.99 -44.55 27.84
CA ILE A 3 37.79 -44.34 26.41
C ILE A 3 36.29 -44.24 26.15
N THR A 4 35.94 -43.14 25.51
CA THR A 4 34.65 -42.48 25.38
C THR A 4 33.76 -43.12 24.33
N THR A 5 32.48 -43.27 24.67
CA THR A 5 31.37 -43.76 23.85
C THR A 5 30.92 -42.69 22.85
N LYS A 6 31.15 -42.94 21.56
CA LYS A 6 30.43 -42.31 20.43
C LYS A 6 29.17 -43.12 20.10
N ASN A 7 28.17 -42.43 19.57
CA ASN A 7 26.93 -42.92 18.94
C ASN A 7 25.68 -42.99 19.84
N LYS A 8 25.19 -41.80 20.22
CA LYS A 8 23.75 -41.54 20.34
C LYS A 8 23.38 -40.51 19.27
N ILE A 9 22.64 -40.92 18.26
CA ILE A 9 21.61 -40.24 17.45
C ILE A 9 21.24 -41.25 16.36
N ILE A 10 19.95 -41.39 16.04
CA ILE A 10 19.29 -42.46 15.26
C ILE A 10 18.69 -43.56 16.16
N LEU A 11 17.58 -43.23 16.84
CA LEU A 11 16.38 -44.09 16.99
C LEU A 11 15.37 -43.38 17.92
N LYS A 12 14.48 -42.54 17.36
CA LYS A 12 13.16 -42.21 17.94
C LYS A 12 12.23 -41.72 16.81
N TYR A 13 11.91 -42.63 15.90
CA TYR A 13 10.66 -42.61 15.14
C TYR A 13 9.76 -43.71 15.72
N LEU A 14 8.45 -43.50 15.68
CA LEU A 14 7.37 -44.22 16.37
C LEU A 14 7.03 -43.75 17.80
N ALA A 15 6.23 -42.69 17.87
CA ALA A 15 5.12 -42.64 18.82
C ALA A 15 3.88 -42.11 18.08
N PHE A 16 2.94 -43.03 17.89
CA PHE A 16 1.62 -42.86 17.33
C PHE A 16 0.77 -42.07 18.34
N THR A 17 0.37 -40.84 18.01
CA THR A 17 -0.77 -40.19 18.65
C THR A 17 -1.77 -39.88 17.54
N ALA A 18 -2.82 -40.67 17.48
CA ALA A 18 -3.97 -40.44 16.64
C ALA A 18 -4.62 -39.10 17.06
N CYS A 19 -4.30 -38.03 16.34
CA CYS A 19 -5.08 -36.80 16.39
C CYS A 19 -6.32 -37.03 15.53
N LEU A 20 -7.47 -37.07 16.19
CA LEU A 20 -8.78 -37.15 15.59
C LEU A 20 -8.93 -35.97 14.61
N LEU A 21 -8.93 -36.25 13.30
CA LEU A 21 -9.32 -35.27 12.28
C LEU A 21 -10.82 -34.96 12.51
N VAL A 22 -11.10 -33.92 13.29
CA VAL A 22 -12.36 -33.20 13.16
C VAL A 22 -12.22 -32.41 11.87
N LEU A 23 -12.66 -33.01 10.76
CA LEU A 23 -13.02 -32.27 9.56
C LEU A 23 -14.18 -31.36 10.00
N PHE A 24 -13.86 -30.16 10.48
CA PHE A 24 -14.82 -29.07 10.43
C PHE A 24 -15.12 -28.90 8.94
N SER A 25 -16.29 -29.38 8.51
CA SER A 25 -16.90 -28.84 7.31
C SER A 25 -17.11 -27.36 7.63
N MET A 26 -16.15 -26.51 7.26
CA MET A 26 -16.44 -25.10 7.17
C MET A 26 -17.69 -25.02 6.30
N PRO A 27 -18.75 -24.34 6.75
CA PRO A 27 -19.92 -24.17 5.91
C PRO A 27 -19.41 -23.63 4.59
N VAL A 28 -19.72 -24.33 3.49
CA VAL A 28 -19.47 -23.79 2.16
C VAL A 28 -20.20 -22.47 2.16
N ASN A 29 -19.45 -21.35 2.14
CA ASN A 29 -20.03 -20.02 2.11
C ASN A 29 -21.04 -20.02 0.97
N ALA A 30 -22.31 -19.78 1.31
CA ALA A 30 -23.37 -19.88 0.33
C ALA A 30 -23.11 -18.82 -0.75
N LEU A 31 -23.17 -19.28 -2.00
CA LEU A 31 -22.98 -18.45 -3.16
C LEU A 31 -24.32 -17.83 -3.54
N VAL A 32 -24.35 -16.51 -3.63
CA VAL A 32 -25.51 -15.74 -4.04
C VAL A 32 -25.17 -15.04 -5.36
N THR A 33 -26.01 -15.17 -6.38
CA THR A 33 -25.82 -14.49 -7.65
C THR A 33 -26.73 -13.27 -7.72
N TRP A 34 -26.20 -12.12 -8.11
CA TRP A 34 -26.98 -10.91 -8.40
C TRP A 34 -26.78 -10.50 -9.87
N PRO A 35 -27.81 -10.01 -10.59
CA PRO A 35 -29.18 -9.74 -10.16
C PRO A 35 -30.16 -10.89 -10.49
N THR A 36 -29.67 -12.09 -10.78
CA THR A 36 -30.52 -13.21 -11.26
C THR A 36 -30.79 -14.28 -10.21
N GLY A 37 -30.33 -14.08 -8.96
CA GLY A 37 -30.49 -15.04 -7.88
C GLY A 37 -31.89 -15.06 -7.29
N ALA A 38 -32.01 -15.71 -6.13
CA ALA A 38 -33.24 -15.64 -5.33
C ALA A 38 -33.35 -14.27 -4.66
N ALA A 39 -34.59 -13.86 -4.35
CA ALA A 39 -34.82 -12.66 -3.54
C ALA A 39 -34.04 -12.76 -2.21
N PRO A 40 -33.38 -11.67 -1.75
CA PRO A 40 -33.47 -10.30 -2.25
C PRO A 40 -32.52 -9.93 -3.41
N CYS A 41 -31.75 -10.86 -3.95
CA CYS A 41 -30.70 -10.62 -4.95
C CYS A 41 -31.16 -10.74 -6.40
N ASN A 42 -32.39 -10.33 -6.68
CA ASN A 42 -33.06 -10.56 -7.97
C ASN A 42 -33.47 -9.26 -8.70
N ASP A 43 -32.90 -8.11 -8.33
CA ASP A 43 -33.17 -6.80 -8.95
C ASP A 43 -31.87 -6.10 -9.38
N ILE A 44 -31.75 -5.85 -10.69
CA ILE A 44 -30.59 -5.15 -11.31
C ILE A 44 -30.45 -3.69 -10.87
N ASN A 45 -31.51 -3.09 -10.33
CA ASN A 45 -31.51 -1.69 -9.92
C ASN A 45 -31.24 -1.51 -8.43
N ASP A 46 -31.06 -2.60 -7.68
CA ASP A 46 -30.95 -2.55 -6.22
C ASP A 46 -29.99 -3.63 -5.70
N ILE A 47 -28.69 -3.34 -5.79
CA ILE A 47 -27.67 -4.22 -5.19
C ILE A 47 -27.60 -4.03 -3.67
N GLU A 48 -28.00 -2.87 -3.18
CA GLU A 48 -28.01 -2.55 -1.75
C GLU A 48 -28.93 -3.48 -0.98
N THR A 49 -30.14 -3.74 -1.46
CA THR A 49 -31.08 -4.69 -0.84
C THR A 49 -30.53 -6.12 -0.86
N CYS A 50 -29.80 -6.52 -1.91
CA CYS A 50 -29.09 -7.79 -1.94
C CYS A 50 -28.02 -7.86 -0.85
N LEU A 51 -27.12 -6.86 -0.79
CA LEU A 51 -26.03 -6.77 0.17
C LEU A 51 -26.52 -6.73 1.62
N ASN A 52 -27.62 -6.03 1.91
CA ASN A 52 -28.21 -6.00 3.25
C ASN A 52 -28.92 -7.32 3.62
N GLY A 53 -29.37 -8.07 2.60
CA GLY A 53 -30.13 -9.31 2.74
C GLY A 53 -29.30 -10.58 2.93
N VAL A 54 -28.03 -10.58 2.50
CA VAL A 54 -27.13 -11.74 2.63
C VAL A 54 -26.87 -12.12 4.09
N VAL A 55 -26.58 -13.40 4.32
CA VAL A 55 -26.16 -13.88 5.64
C VAL A 55 -24.65 -13.77 5.82
N ASN A 56 -24.22 -13.82 7.08
CA ASN A 56 -22.81 -13.65 7.44
C ASN A 56 -21.93 -14.73 6.77
N GLY A 57 -20.90 -14.29 6.04
CA GLY A 57 -19.93 -15.11 5.34
C GLY A 57 -20.26 -15.38 3.87
N GLU A 58 -21.40 -14.95 3.34
CA GLU A 58 -21.78 -15.25 1.94
C GLU A 58 -20.88 -14.56 0.91
N THR A 59 -20.79 -15.20 -0.26
CA THR A 59 -20.18 -14.60 -1.46
C THR A 59 -21.28 -14.20 -2.43
N ILE A 60 -21.26 -12.93 -2.82
CA ILE A 60 -22.14 -12.33 -3.81
C ILE A 60 -21.37 -12.21 -5.11
N GLU A 61 -21.84 -12.89 -6.14
CA GLU A 61 -21.31 -12.82 -7.50
C GLU A 61 -22.20 -11.93 -8.38
N ILE A 62 -21.60 -10.87 -8.95
CA ILE A 62 -22.25 -10.00 -9.91
C ILE A 62 -22.17 -10.61 -11.30
N ALA A 63 -23.29 -11.13 -11.78
CA ALA A 63 -23.49 -11.66 -13.12
C ALA A 63 -24.11 -10.61 -14.06
N ALA A 64 -23.54 -9.40 -14.05
CA ALA A 64 -23.91 -8.30 -14.94
C ALA A 64 -22.67 -7.47 -15.30
N ASN A 65 -22.56 -7.03 -16.56
CA ASN A 65 -21.46 -6.17 -17.01
C ASN A 65 -21.80 -4.67 -16.87
N SER A 66 -23.07 -4.32 -17.01
CA SER A 66 -23.52 -2.92 -16.93
C SER A 66 -24.48 -2.80 -15.76
N ILE A 67 -24.03 -2.11 -14.72
CA ILE A 67 -24.81 -1.86 -13.52
C ILE A 67 -25.30 -0.41 -13.60
N PRO A 68 -26.62 -0.17 -13.54
CA PRO A 68 -27.16 1.19 -13.51
C PRO A 68 -26.58 1.97 -12.33
N SER A 69 -26.44 3.29 -12.48
CA SER A 69 -26.00 4.16 -11.39
C SER A 69 -26.89 3.97 -10.15
N GLN A 70 -26.27 3.71 -9.01
CA GLN A 70 -26.96 3.62 -7.73
C GLN A 70 -26.35 4.64 -6.77
N SER A 71 -27.16 5.61 -6.35
CA SER A 71 -26.68 6.68 -5.47
C SER A 71 -26.48 6.15 -4.06
N GLY A 72 -25.21 5.99 -3.65
CA GLY A 72 -24.82 5.76 -2.26
C GLY A 72 -25.27 4.41 -1.69
N ILE A 73 -24.71 3.32 -2.22
CA ILE A 73 -24.93 1.96 -1.71
C ILE A 73 -24.29 1.84 -0.33
N SER A 74 -25.08 1.57 0.70
CA SER A 74 -24.61 1.49 2.08
C SER A 74 -24.95 0.14 2.73
N VAL A 75 -23.96 -0.47 3.37
CA VAL A 75 -24.14 -1.67 4.21
C VAL A 75 -23.76 -1.32 5.64
N SER A 76 -24.76 -1.20 6.53
CA SER A 76 -24.56 -0.68 7.88
C SER A 76 -25.53 -1.27 8.92
N PRO A 77 -25.04 -1.92 10.00
CA PRO A 77 -23.69 -2.45 10.12
C PRO A 77 -23.44 -3.51 9.04
N ALA A 78 -22.23 -3.57 8.52
CA ALA A 78 -21.83 -4.64 7.62
C ALA A 78 -21.82 -5.98 8.36
N LYS A 79 -22.16 -7.04 7.64
CA LYS A 79 -21.88 -8.43 8.01
C LYS A 79 -20.57 -8.84 7.32
N SER A 80 -20.04 -10.01 7.65
CA SER A 80 -18.98 -10.57 6.81
C SER A 80 -19.55 -10.97 5.45
N PHE A 81 -18.90 -10.60 4.35
CA PHE A 81 -19.25 -11.06 3.00
C PHE A 81 -18.12 -10.80 2.00
N THR A 82 -18.24 -11.41 0.83
CA THR A 82 -17.41 -11.11 -0.35
C THR A 82 -18.32 -10.65 -1.49
N LEU A 83 -18.03 -9.51 -2.12
CA LEU A 83 -18.66 -9.05 -3.35
C LEU A 83 -17.65 -9.14 -4.48
N ARG A 84 -17.99 -9.89 -5.55
CA ARG A 84 -17.08 -10.12 -6.67
C ARG A 84 -17.76 -10.20 -8.01
N ALA A 85 -16.98 -10.09 -9.08
CA ALA A 85 -17.42 -10.46 -10.42
C ALA A 85 -17.74 -11.97 -10.51
N ALA A 86 -18.87 -12.32 -11.11
CA ALA A 86 -19.14 -13.70 -11.52
C ALA A 86 -18.19 -14.11 -12.65
N ALA A 87 -17.90 -15.41 -12.78
CA ALA A 87 -17.04 -15.90 -13.86
C ALA A 87 -17.59 -15.50 -15.25
N GLY A 88 -16.75 -14.87 -16.07
CA GLY A 88 -17.12 -14.39 -17.40
C GLY A 88 -17.79 -13.01 -17.44
N PHE A 89 -17.94 -12.36 -16.30
CA PHE A 89 -18.45 -10.99 -16.19
C PHE A 89 -17.34 -10.02 -15.77
N ALA A 90 -17.46 -8.78 -16.21
CA ALA A 90 -16.63 -7.65 -15.82
C ALA A 90 -17.57 -6.51 -15.40
N PRO A 91 -18.02 -6.47 -14.14
CA PRO A 91 -19.04 -5.54 -13.69
C PRO A 91 -18.55 -4.09 -13.69
N VAL A 92 -19.32 -3.21 -14.32
CA VAL A 92 -19.07 -1.76 -14.36
C VAL A 92 -20.29 -1.03 -13.76
N PHE A 93 -20.07 -0.31 -12.68
CA PHE A 93 -21.02 0.63 -12.10
C PHE A 93 -20.98 1.93 -12.90
N SER A 94 -22.07 2.20 -13.63
CA SER A 94 -22.19 3.39 -14.46
C SER A 94 -22.54 4.62 -13.65
N GLY A 95 -22.09 5.80 -14.10
CA GLY A 95 -22.33 7.06 -13.42
C GLY A 95 -21.79 7.10 -11.99
N PHE A 96 -22.30 8.04 -11.18
CA PHE A 96 -21.83 8.20 -9.81
C PHE A 96 -22.30 7.06 -8.89
N THR A 97 -21.35 6.26 -8.40
CA THR A 97 -21.60 5.16 -7.47
C THR A 97 -20.58 5.17 -6.31
N SER A 98 -21.09 5.14 -5.08
CA SER A 98 -20.28 5.01 -3.88
C SER A 98 -20.69 3.76 -3.13
N LEU A 99 -19.72 2.90 -2.80
CA LEU A 99 -19.89 1.70 -1.99
C LEU A 99 -19.37 1.98 -0.58
N TYR A 100 -20.28 2.00 0.39
CA TYR A 100 -20.00 2.40 1.76
C TYR A 100 -20.28 1.25 2.74
N PHE A 101 -19.27 0.87 3.53
CA PHE A 101 -19.35 -0.24 4.48
C PHE A 101 -19.02 0.24 5.90
N THR A 102 -19.89 -0.08 6.86
CA THR A 102 -19.67 0.28 8.27
C THR A 102 -19.33 -0.95 9.10
N GLY A 103 -18.21 -0.93 9.82
CA GLY A 103 -17.84 -1.93 10.83
C GLY A 103 -18.88 -2.08 11.94
N SER A 104 -18.78 -3.15 12.74
CA SER A 104 -19.78 -3.50 13.76
C SER A 104 -19.15 -3.78 15.12
N ASP A 105 -19.96 -4.13 16.12
CA ASP A 105 -19.47 -4.61 17.41
C ASP A 105 -18.98 -6.07 17.36
N ASP A 106 -19.37 -6.81 16.32
CA ASP A 106 -18.86 -8.13 16.00
C ASP A 106 -17.65 -8.02 15.04
N ASP A 107 -16.77 -9.01 15.09
CA ASP A 107 -15.69 -9.17 14.12
C ASP A 107 -16.28 -9.47 12.74
N ILE A 108 -15.95 -8.65 11.75
CA ILE A 108 -16.45 -8.81 10.38
C ILE A 108 -15.34 -8.68 9.34
N THR A 109 -15.51 -9.43 8.24
CA THR A 109 -14.63 -9.38 7.07
C THR A 109 -15.42 -8.95 5.83
N VAL A 110 -15.01 -7.86 5.20
CA VAL A 110 -15.59 -7.37 3.93
C VAL A 110 -14.54 -7.45 2.82
N VAL A 111 -14.84 -8.20 1.76
CA VAL A 111 -13.97 -8.32 0.59
C VAL A 111 -14.69 -7.82 -0.65
N ILE A 112 -14.09 -6.85 -1.34
CA ILE A 112 -14.58 -6.31 -2.61
C ILE A 112 -13.53 -6.56 -3.69
N GLU A 113 -13.88 -7.35 -4.71
CA GLU A 113 -12.92 -7.75 -5.74
C GLU A 113 -13.44 -7.68 -7.18
N GLY A 114 -12.58 -7.21 -8.08
CA GLY A 114 -12.81 -7.29 -9.52
C GLY A 114 -13.96 -6.40 -10.03
N LEU A 115 -14.26 -5.30 -9.34
CA LEU A 115 -15.33 -4.37 -9.71
C LEU A 115 -14.77 -3.12 -10.38
N SER A 116 -15.52 -2.54 -11.33
CA SER A 116 -15.18 -1.25 -11.93
C SER A 116 -16.23 -0.20 -11.59
N ILE A 117 -15.79 1.01 -11.23
CA ILE A 117 -16.64 2.18 -11.02
C ILE A 117 -16.20 3.26 -12.01
N GLU A 118 -17.12 3.74 -12.86
CA GLU A 118 -16.85 4.86 -13.77
C GLU A 118 -16.59 6.13 -12.97
N VAL A 119 -17.50 6.50 -12.08
CA VAL A 119 -17.37 7.67 -11.22
C VAL A 119 -17.74 7.33 -9.78
N GLY A 120 -16.83 7.55 -8.83
CA GLY A 120 -17.13 7.42 -7.40
C GLY A 120 -16.06 6.65 -6.62
N ASN A 121 -16.46 5.87 -5.60
CA ASN A 121 -15.47 5.34 -4.65
C ASN A 121 -15.90 4.12 -3.83
N PHE A 122 -14.91 3.51 -3.18
CA PHE A 122 -15.07 2.55 -2.10
C PHE A 122 -14.71 3.20 -0.77
N THR A 123 -15.57 3.01 0.24
CA THR A 123 -15.33 3.55 1.58
C THR A 123 -15.67 2.51 2.63
N ALA A 124 -14.71 2.24 3.52
CA ALA A 124 -14.90 1.44 4.73
C ALA A 124 -14.72 2.32 5.97
N VAL A 125 -15.68 2.28 6.88
CA VAL A 125 -15.67 3.05 8.12
C VAL A 125 -15.84 2.12 9.31
N GLN A 126 -14.84 2.03 10.17
CA GLN A 126 -14.95 1.30 11.42
C GLN A 126 -15.98 1.98 12.34
N GLY A 127 -17.02 1.23 12.70
CA GLY A 127 -18.23 1.73 13.37
C GLY A 127 -18.47 1.18 14.77
N GLY A 128 -17.78 0.11 15.16
CA GLY A 128 -18.00 -0.57 16.45
C GLY A 128 -16.74 -1.18 17.05
N ALA A 129 -16.92 -1.97 18.10
CA ALA A 129 -15.84 -2.51 18.93
C ALA A 129 -15.14 -3.76 18.36
N GLY A 130 -15.75 -4.44 17.39
CA GLY A 130 -15.20 -5.66 16.78
C GLY A 130 -14.05 -5.37 15.81
N ILE A 131 -13.32 -6.41 15.41
CA ILE A 131 -12.31 -6.30 14.35
C ILE A 131 -13.01 -6.00 13.03
N PHE A 132 -12.56 -4.97 12.31
CA PHE A 132 -13.01 -4.72 10.95
C PHE A 132 -11.90 -5.06 9.95
N ASP A 133 -12.03 -6.22 9.31
CA ASP A 133 -11.12 -6.71 8.29
C ASP A 133 -11.65 -6.37 6.89
N VAL A 134 -10.91 -5.58 6.12
CA VAL A 134 -11.37 -5.02 4.85
C VAL A 134 -10.36 -5.27 3.74
N THR A 135 -10.82 -5.87 2.65
CA THR A 135 -10.02 -6.06 1.44
C THR A 135 -10.66 -5.37 0.23
N PHE A 136 -9.90 -4.49 -0.42
CA PHE A 136 -10.19 -3.97 -1.76
C PHE A 136 -9.14 -4.49 -2.74
N ARG A 137 -9.53 -5.44 -3.59
CA ARG A 137 -8.60 -6.12 -4.50
C ARG A 137 -9.01 -6.02 -5.97
N ASN A 138 -8.07 -5.73 -6.86
CA ASN A 138 -8.26 -5.80 -8.32
C ASN A 138 -9.47 -4.99 -8.82
N ASN A 139 -9.80 -3.88 -8.15
CA ASN A 139 -10.86 -2.98 -8.57
C ASN A 139 -10.33 -1.89 -9.49
N THR A 140 -11.22 -1.32 -10.30
CA THR A 140 -10.93 -0.15 -11.13
C THR A 140 -11.83 1.01 -10.71
N VAL A 141 -11.24 2.19 -10.55
CA VAL A 141 -11.99 3.46 -10.39
C VAL A 141 -11.47 4.42 -11.45
N GLU A 142 -12.32 4.77 -12.42
CA GLU A 142 -11.92 5.60 -13.58
C GLU A 142 -11.89 7.10 -13.25
N ASP A 143 -12.76 7.55 -12.35
CA ASP A 143 -12.76 8.89 -11.81
C ASP A 143 -13.29 8.85 -10.38
N SER A 144 -12.50 9.28 -9.40
CA SER A 144 -13.02 9.31 -8.03
C SER A 144 -14.06 10.40 -7.82
N SER A 145 -13.96 11.57 -8.47
CA SER A 145 -14.76 12.81 -8.24
C SER A 145 -14.98 13.21 -6.76
N PHE A 146 -14.28 12.53 -5.85
CA PHE A 146 -14.45 12.54 -4.41
C PHE A 146 -13.07 12.59 -3.77
N ARG A 147 -13.03 13.01 -2.51
CA ARG A 147 -11.81 13.11 -1.71
C ARG A 147 -10.94 11.86 -1.73
N SER A 148 -11.51 10.65 -1.90
CA SER A 148 -10.70 9.47 -2.19
C SER A 148 -11.41 8.40 -3.02
N ALA A 149 -10.66 7.70 -3.90
CA ALA A 149 -11.14 6.53 -4.64
C ALA A 149 -11.34 5.31 -3.72
N ILE A 150 -10.40 5.11 -2.79
CA ILE A 150 -10.50 4.12 -1.70
C ILE A 150 -10.23 4.84 -0.38
N ALA A 151 -11.15 4.71 0.57
CA ALA A 151 -11.01 5.26 1.93
C ALA A 151 -11.25 4.19 3.00
N ILE A 152 -10.34 4.09 3.97
CA ILE A 152 -10.49 3.23 5.15
C ILE A 152 -10.19 4.05 6.41
N ARG A 153 -11.18 4.21 7.28
CA ARG A 153 -11.06 5.07 8.47
C ARG A 153 -11.92 4.60 9.64
N SER A 154 -11.75 5.19 10.82
CA SER A 154 -12.77 5.10 11.88
C SER A 154 -13.85 6.15 11.71
N GLY A 155 -15.04 5.89 12.27
CA GLY A 155 -16.14 6.85 12.33
C GLY A 155 -15.83 8.04 13.25
N ASN A 156 -16.61 9.12 13.09
CA ASN A 156 -16.41 10.38 13.84
C ASN A 156 -17.01 10.39 15.25
N ALA A 157 -17.68 9.31 15.66
CA ALA A 157 -18.30 9.21 16.98
C ALA A 157 -17.26 8.83 18.07
N SER A 158 -17.66 8.82 19.35
CA SER A 158 -16.80 8.33 20.47
C SER A 158 -17.21 6.96 21.05
N PRO A 159 -17.49 5.90 20.25
CA PRO A 159 -17.62 4.56 20.78
C PRO A 159 -16.22 3.95 21.06
N PRO A 160 -16.12 2.84 21.81
CA PRO A 160 -14.93 2.00 21.65
C PRO A 160 -14.90 1.53 20.19
N PHE A 161 -13.81 1.80 19.50
CA PHE A 161 -13.56 1.24 18.16
C PHE A 161 -12.58 0.08 18.28
N GLY A 162 -12.90 -1.02 17.59
CA GLY A 162 -11.98 -2.14 17.42
C GLY A 162 -10.87 -1.85 16.41
N PRO A 163 -9.88 -2.76 16.28
CA PRO A 163 -8.83 -2.64 15.28
C PRO A 163 -9.38 -2.68 13.86
N VAL A 164 -8.67 -2.03 12.94
CA VAL A 164 -8.89 -2.17 11.50
C VAL A 164 -7.73 -2.94 10.90
N ILE A 165 -8.05 -4.04 10.23
CA ILE A 165 -7.11 -4.82 9.43
C ILE A 165 -7.46 -4.55 7.96
N PHE A 166 -6.48 -4.19 7.14
CA PHE A 166 -6.80 -3.86 5.74
C PHE A 166 -5.81 -4.36 4.70
N LEU A 167 -6.35 -4.65 3.52
CA LEU A 167 -5.59 -4.94 2.32
C LEU A 167 -6.15 -4.13 1.14
N VAL A 168 -5.30 -3.33 0.50
CA VAL A 168 -5.62 -2.62 -0.75
C VAL A 168 -4.64 -3.08 -1.82
N GLU A 169 -5.08 -3.97 -2.70
CA GLU A 169 -4.19 -4.70 -3.59
C GLU A 169 -4.61 -4.66 -5.06
N GLY A 170 -3.67 -4.41 -5.97
CA GLY A 170 -3.89 -4.66 -7.41
C GLY A 170 -4.92 -3.74 -8.06
N ASN A 171 -5.29 -2.63 -7.41
CA ASN A 171 -6.31 -1.73 -7.93
C ASN A 171 -5.73 -0.79 -8.99
N ILE A 172 -6.56 -0.43 -9.97
CA ILE A 172 -6.26 0.58 -10.98
C ILE A 172 -7.09 1.82 -10.67
N LEU A 173 -6.45 2.90 -10.25
CA LEU A 173 -7.13 4.09 -9.75
C LEU A 173 -6.73 5.30 -10.58
N ASN A 174 -7.70 6.03 -11.10
CA ASN A 174 -7.47 7.35 -11.68
C ASN A 174 -8.16 8.40 -10.82
N VAL A 175 -7.38 9.38 -10.37
CA VAL A 175 -7.86 10.47 -9.52
C VAL A 175 -7.51 11.81 -10.12
N GLU A 176 -8.55 12.61 -10.33
CA GLU A 176 -8.49 13.93 -10.95
C GLU A 176 -9.40 14.87 -10.17
N ASP A 177 -8.88 15.60 -9.17
CA ASP A 177 -9.60 16.72 -8.53
C ASP A 177 -8.72 17.43 -7.50
N GLU A 178 -8.98 18.70 -7.24
CA GLU A 178 -8.32 19.42 -6.14
C GLU A 178 -8.64 18.74 -4.79
N GLU A 179 -7.60 18.30 -4.08
CA GLU A 179 -7.67 17.60 -2.77
C GLU A 179 -8.07 16.11 -2.78
N ALA A 180 -7.97 15.40 -3.91
CA ALA A 180 -8.22 13.96 -3.95
C ALA A 180 -7.00 13.09 -3.53
N SER A 181 -7.24 11.99 -2.84
CA SER A 181 -6.29 10.88 -2.68
C SER A 181 -6.78 9.68 -3.50
N ALA A 182 -5.90 8.87 -4.08
CA ALA A 182 -6.33 7.57 -4.61
C ALA A 182 -6.67 6.62 -3.47
N ILE A 183 -5.77 6.52 -2.48
CA ILE A 183 -5.95 5.66 -1.32
C ILE A 183 -5.74 6.50 -0.07
N SER A 184 -6.72 6.48 0.83
CA SER A 184 -6.64 7.15 2.13
C SER A 184 -6.93 6.16 3.25
N VAL A 185 -5.92 5.87 4.05
CA VAL A 185 -6.05 4.99 5.23
C VAL A 185 -5.62 5.75 6.47
N GLY A 186 -6.45 5.70 7.53
CA GLY A 186 -6.09 6.30 8.80
C GLY A 186 -7.24 6.95 9.54
N GLY A 187 -6.87 7.82 10.49
CA GLY A 187 -7.83 8.35 11.45
C GLY A 187 -8.40 7.28 12.38
N PHE A 188 -7.70 6.15 12.54
CA PHE A 188 -8.14 5.08 13.41
C PHE A 188 -8.08 5.47 14.88
N ILE A 189 -9.07 5.02 15.64
CA ILE A 189 -9.17 5.32 17.07
C ILE A 189 -8.92 4.06 17.91
N GLY A 190 -9.32 2.87 17.41
CA GLY A 190 -9.02 1.58 18.04
C GLY A 190 -7.53 1.24 18.01
N ALA A 191 -7.05 0.41 18.93
CA ALA A 191 -5.67 -0.06 18.95
C ALA A 191 -5.51 -1.33 18.11
N GLY A 192 -4.29 -1.57 17.60
CA GLY A 192 -3.97 -2.79 16.82
C GLY A 192 -4.35 -2.68 15.34
N ASN A 193 -4.27 -1.48 14.76
CA ASN A 193 -4.52 -1.30 13.33
C ASN A 193 -3.31 -1.73 12.54
N GLU A 194 -3.54 -2.54 11.52
CA GLU A 194 -2.50 -2.98 10.60
C GLU A 194 -3.03 -3.10 9.18
N GLY A 195 -2.16 -2.97 8.19
CA GLY A 195 -2.58 -3.28 6.83
C GLY A 195 -1.52 -3.09 5.78
N GLN A 196 -1.92 -3.41 4.55
CA GLN A 196 -1.03 -3.45 3.40
C GLN A 196 -1.65 -2.75 2.20
N ILE A 197 -0.84 -1.99 1.47
CA ILE A 197 -1.19 -1.31 0.22
C ILE A 197 -0.20 -1.81 -0.84
N LEU A 198 -0.66 -2.71 -1.71
CA LEU A 198 0.21 -3.52 -2.55
C LEU A 198 -0.15 -3.41 -4.03
N ASN A 199 0.83 -3.31 -4.92
CA ASN A 199 0.63 -3.53 -6.36
C ASN A 199 -0.47 -2.66 -7.00
N ASN A 200 -0.75 -1.47 -6.46
CA ASN A 200 -1.75 -0.58 -7.05
C ASN A 200 -1.11 0.27 -8.13
N ARG A 201 -1.84 0.48 -9.22
CA ARG A 201 -1.46 1.39 -10.31
C ARG A 201 -2.34 2.62 -10.26
N ILE A 202 -1.73 3.77 -10.05
CA ILE A 202 -2.44 5.02 -9.78
C ILE A 202 -2.01 6.09 -10.78
N THR A 203 -3.00 6.68 -11.46
CA THR A 203 -2.83 7.92 -12.21
C THR A 203 -3.40 9.07 -11.39
N ALA A 204 -2.58 10.08 -11.10
CA ALA A 204 -2.95 11.21 -10.25
C ALA A 204 -2.69 12.54 -10.95
N THR A 205 -3.75 13.30 -11.21
CA THR A 205 -3.64 14.59 -11.90
C THR A 205 -4.30 15.69 -11.07
N ASN A 206 -3.57 16.79 -10.83
CA ASN A 206 -4.08 17.98 -10.13
C ASN A 206 -4.69 17.69 -8.74
N THR A 207 -4.12 16.78 -7.94
CA THR A 207 -4.72 16.31 -6.68
C THR A 207 -4.69 17.31 -5.51
N GLY A 208 -4.47 18.59 -5.79
CA GLY A 208 -4.36 19.65 -4.78
C GLY A 208 -3.26 19.36 -3.77
N GLN A 209 -3.54 19.52 -2.48
CA GLN A 209 -2.55 19.34 -1.40
C GLN A 209 -2.49 17.92 -0.83
N SER A 210 -3.37 17.03 -1.28
CA SER A 210 -3.51 15.67 -0.76
C SER A 210 -2.37 14.77 -1.24
N ALA A 211 -2.04 13.76 -0.43
CA ALA A 211 -1.19 12.68 -0.89
C ALA A 211 -2.00 11.71 -1.77
N VAL A 212 -1.38 11.14 -2.80
CA VAL A 212 -2.02 10.15 -3.66
C VAL A 212 -2.31 8.87 -2.88
N ILE A 213 -1.31 8.37 -2.14
CA ILE A 213 -1.51 7.40 -1.05
C ILE A 213 -1.28 8.14 0.27
N SER A 214 -2.34 8.30 1.05
CA SER A 214 -2.32 8.96 2.35
C SER A 214 -2.46 7.93 3.47
N VAL A 215 -1.42 7.81 4.29
CA VAL A 215 -1.39 6.96 5.49
C VAL A 215 -1.25 7.84 6.71
N SER A 216 -2.19 7.76 7.65
CA SER A 216 -2.14 8.59 8.84
C SER A 216 -2.53 7.85 10.13
N ALA A 217 -1.67 7.96 11.15
CA ALA A 217 -1.91 7.41 12.47
C ALA A 217 -2.04 8.51 13.52
N GLY A 218 -2.98 8.32 14.44
CA GLY A 218 -3.13 9.14 15.64
C GLY A 218 -2.52 8.46 16.86
N SER A 219 -3.13 8.68 18.03
CA SER A 219 -2.72 8.07 19.31
C SER A 219 -2.82 6.54 19.35
N SER A 220 -3.66 5.95 18.49
CA SER A 220 -3.91 4.51 18.37
C SER A 220 -2.72 3.73 17.79
N GLY A 221 -1.88 4.40 17.01
CA GLY A 221 -0.83 3.76 16.23
C GLY A 221 -1.33 2.92 15.04
N MET A 222 -0.38 2.48 14.22
CA MET A 222 -0.60 1.66 13.02
C MET A 222 0.68 0.97 12.59
N ASP A 223 0.56 -0.27 12.11
CA ASP A 223 1.59 -0.96 11.34
C ASP A 223 1.16 -1.03 9.87
N VAL A 224 1.99 -0.56 8.94
CA VAL A 224 1.56 -0.45 7.53
C VAL A 224 2.68 -0.69 6.53
N ASP A 225 2.40 -1.57 5.57
CA ASP A 225 3.28 -1.84 4.45
C ASP A 225 2.71 -1.21 3.16
N VAL A 226 3.51 -0.41 2.47
CA VAL A 226 3.18 0.18 1.16
C VAL A 226 4.21 -0.33 0.15
N ILE A 227 3.83 -1.34 -0.63
CA ILE A 227 4.78 -2.12 -1.42
C ILE A 227 4.38 -2.18 -2.90
N SER A 228 5.34 -1.97 -3.79
CA SER A 228 5.18 -2.17 -5.24
C SER A 228 4.03 -1.38 -5.86
N ASN A 229 3.73 -0.18 -5.35
CA ASN A 229 2.75 0.70 -5.97
C ASN A 229 3.41 1.56 -7.05
N GLU A 230 2.67 1.78 -8.12
CA GLU A 230 3.05 2.63 -9.24
C GLU A 230 2.19 3.89 -9.23
N ILE A 231 2.83 5.05 -9.07
CA ILE A 231 2.16 6.36 -9.06
C ILE A 231 2.73 7.22 -10.18
N PHE A 232 1.87 7.60 -11.12
CA PHE A 232 2.23 8.48 -12.22
C PHE A 232 1.22 9.61 -12.33
N GLY A 233 1.62 10.71 -12.96
CA GLY A 233 0.70 11.78 -13.32
C GLY A 233 1.40 13.12 -13.29
N GLN A 234 0.65 14.19 -13.01
CA GLN A 234 1.16 15.56 -13.00
C GLN A 234 0.46 16.37 -11.92
N ASN A 235 1.17 17.36 -11.36
CA ASN A 235 0.61 18.33 -10.41
C ASN A 235 -0.05 17.71 -9.15
N PHE A 236 0.44 16.56 -8.67
CA PHE A 236 0.07 16.07 -7.34
C PHE A 236 1.10 16.52 -6.28
N ASN A 237 0.65 16.77 -5.05
CA ASN A 237 1.49 17.33 -3.99
C ASN A 237 2.40 16.31 -3.33
N VAL A 238 1.87 15.13 -2.98
CA VAL A 238 2.63 14.05 -2.36
C VAL A 238 2.27 12.73 -3.03
N GLY A 239 3.25 11.92 -3.41
CA GLY A 239 2.98 10.57 -3.93
C GLY A 239 2.50 9.65 -2.81
N ILE A 240 3.41 9.29 -1.91
CA ILE A 240 3.10 8.54 -0.67
C ILE A 240 3.36 9.45 0.54
N GLY A 241 2.30 9.76 1.29
CA GLY A 241 2.37 10.55 2.51
C GLY A 241 2.10 9.67 3.72
N VAL A 242 3.07 9.58 4.63
CA VAL A 242 2.93 8.83 5.89
C VAL A 242 3.13 9.76 7.07
N ARG A 243 2.13 9.83 7.95
CA ARG A 243 2.10 10.79 9.05
C ARG A 243 1.64 10.20 10.37
N LEU A 244 2.44 10.40 11.42
CA LEU A 244 2.00 10.30 12.81
C LEU A 244 1.64 11.70 13.35
N PHE A 245 0.48 11.82 14.00
CA PHE A 245 0.01 13.07 14.59
C PHE A 245 -0.78 12.81 15.89
N GLY A 246 -1.21 13.89 16.57
CA GLY A 246 -2.00 13.79 17.80
C GLY A 246 -1.12 13.68 19.04
N THR A 247 -1.55 12.89 20.04
CA THR A 247 -0.85 12.75 21.32
C THR A 247 -0.41 11.30 21.52
N GLY A 248 0.89 11.02 21.43
CA GLY A 248 1.45 9.68 21.48
C GLY A 248 1.29 8.90 20.17
N GLY A 249 1.17 7.57 20.28
CA GLY A 249 1.02 6.65 19.15
C GLY A 249 2.35 6.02 18.70
N LEU A 250 2.24 4.86 18.06
CA LEU A 250 3.36 4.17 17.41
C LEU A 250 3.00 3.97 15.93
N LEU A 251 3.84 4.44 15.02
CA LEU A 251 3.66 4.22 13.59
C LEU A 251 4.87 3.47 13.03
N ASN A 252 4.70 2.21 12.65
CA ASN A 252 5.71 1.49 11.88
C ASN A 252 5.25 1.43 10.43
N ALA A 253 6.04 1.99 9.52
CA ALA A 253 5.71 1.97 8.10
C ALA A 253 6.88 1.51 7.23
N LYS A 254 6.59 0.59 6.31
CA LYS A 254 7.54 0.12 5.30
C LYS A 254 7.10 0.56 3.92
N LEU A 255 7.96 1.26 3.20
CA LEU A 255 7.72 1.74 1.85
C LEU A 255 8.75 1.06 0.95
N ILE A 256 8.33 0.07 0.18
CA ILE A 256 9.25 -0.81 -0.54
C ILE A 256 8.86 -0.96 -2.01
N ASN A 257 9.84 -0.92 -2.92
CA ASN A 257 9.62 -1.16 -4.35
C ASN A 257 8.57 -0.24 -5.01
N ASN A 258 8.29 0.94 -4.45
CA ASN A 258 7.33 1.86 -5.07
C ASN A 258 8.00 2.67 -6.19
N VAL A 259 7.23 2.99 -7.22
CA VAL A 259 7.64 3.86 -8.31
C VAL A 259 6.78 5.11 -8.29
N ILE A 260 7.41 6.29 -8.28
CA ILE A 260 6.70 7.57 -8.24
C ILE A 260 7.34 8.56 -9.21
N GLN A 261 6.50 9.09 -10.11
CA GLN A 261 6.90 10.06 -11.13
C GLN A 261 5.85 11.16 -11.30
N GLY A 262 6.32 12.39 -11.55
CA GLY A 262 5.48 13.53 -11.93
C GLY A 262 4.86 14.31 -10.76
N GLN A 263 5.39 14.13 -9.55
CA GLN A 263 5.02 14.94 -8.39
C GLN A 263 5.44 16.40 -8.64
N GLU A 264 4.52 17.37 -8.58
CA GLU A 264 4.79 18.78 -8.91
C GLU A 264 4.03 19.80 -8.03
N GLY A 265 3.75 19.47 -6.75
CA GLY A 265 3.04 20.38 -5.83
C GLY A 265 3.94 21.13 -4.84
N ASN A 266 3.50 22.34 -4.45
CA ASN A 266 4.29 23.31 -3.68
C ASN A 266 3.77 23.59 -2.25
N SER A 267 2.77 22.86 -1.73
CA SER A 267 2.18 23.19 -0.42
C SER A 267 2.61 22.23 0.70
N GLY A 268 2.94 22.79 1.87
CA GLY A 268 3.35 22.03 3.04
C GLY A 268 4.73 21.39 2.89
N GLN A 269 4.80 20.07 3.11
CA GLN A 269 6.01 19.24 2.96
C GLN A 269 5.85 18.31 1.74
N PRO A 270 5.86 18.83 0.50
CA PRO A 270 5.68 18.00 -0.68
C PRO A 270 6.87 17.07 -0.93
N GLY A 271 6.61 15.97 -1.63
CA GLY A 271 7.60 14.98 -2.02
C GLY A 271 6.96 13.77 -2.66
N ALA A 272 7.69 13.10 -3.55
CA ALA A 272 7.29 11.79 -4.04
C ALA A 272 7.00 10.85 -2.86
N ILE A 273 7.87 10.86 -1.85
CA ILE A 273 7.60 10.31 -0.52
C ILE A 273 7.73 11.42 0.53
N SER A 274 6.70 11.60 1.36
CA SER A 274 6.72 12.50 2.51
C SER A 274 6.44 11.75 3.81
N LEU A 275 7.39 11.81 4.73
CA LEU A 275 7.33 11.15 6.03
C LEU A 275 7.36 12.19 7.15
N SER A 276 6.40 12.12 8.06
CA SER A 276 6.37 13.05 9.19
C SER A 276 5.91 12.44 10.51
N ASN A 277 6.62 12.78 11.59
CA ASN A 277 6.13 12.60 12.94
C ASN A 277 5.89 13.97 13.62
N SER A 278 4.63 14.35 13.68
CA SER A 278 4.17 15.61 14.27
C SER A 278 3.39 15.41 15.58
N SER A 279 3.52 14.23 16.19
CA SER A 279 2.86 13.92 17.47
C SER A 279 3.41 14.75 18.62
N SER A 280 2.56 15.01 19.60
CA SER A 280 2.93 15.54 20.90
C SER A 280 3.00 14.39 21.92
N GLY A 281 3.75 14.55 23.01
CA GLY A 281 3.66 13.62 24.15
C GLY A 281 4.25 12.23 23.91
N SER A 282 5.42 12.15 23.25
CA SER A 282 6.23 10.92 23.07
C SER A 282 5.72 9.93 22.02
N GLY A 283 5.06 10.38 20.96
CA GLY A 283 4.74 9.50 19.83
C GLY A 283 6.01 9.09 19.06
N HIS A 284 6.04 7.84 18.60
CA HIS A 284 7.21 7.23 17.97
C HIS A 284 6.88 6.76 16.55
N SER A 285 7.77 7.02 15.59
CA SER A 285 7.63 6.48 14.23
C SER A 285 8.89 5.74 13.79
N ASN A 286 8.71 4.54 13.23
CA ASN A 286 9.76 3.78 12.58
C ASN A 286 9.47 3.68 11.08
N PHE A 287 10.36 4.21 10.25
CA PHE A 287 10.21 4.20 8.79
C PHE A 287 11.30 3.34 8.14
N GLU A 288 10.89 2.41 7.29
CA GLU A 288 11.80 1.65 6.41
C GLU A 288 11.47 2.00 4.96
N VAL A 289 12.36 2.73 4.29
CA VAL A 289 12.19 3.13 2.89
C VAL A 289 13.26 2.46 2.06
N VAL A 290 12.88 1.38 1.37
CA VAL A 290 13.83 0.47 0.73
C VAL A 290 13.47 0.26 -0.74
N ASN A 291 14.46 0.34 -1.62
CA ASN A 291 14.28 -0.04 -3.03
C ASN A 291 13.16 0.70 -3.77
N ASN A 292 12.90 1.97 -3.47
CA ASN A 292 11.96 2.78 -4.24
C ASN A 292 12.66 3.48 -5.41
N THR A 293 11.95 3.71 -6.52
CA THR A 293 12.42 4.53 -7.65
C THR A 293 11.59 5.80 -7.74
N LEU A 294 12.22 6.94 -7.42
CA LEU A 294 11.60 8.26 -7.40
C LEU A 294 12.32 9.14 -8.43
N ALA A 295 11.70 9.35 -9.60
CA ALA A 295 12.34 10.06 -10.68
C ALA A 295 11.42 11.11 -11.32
N PHE A 296 12.01 12.20 -11.83
CA PHE A 296 11.29 13.25 -12.53
C PHE A 296 10.15 13.85 -11.69
N ASN A 297 10.48 14.13 -10.42
CA ASN A 297 9.60 14.77 -9.46
C ASN A 297 10.08 16.20 -9.21
N GLN A 298 9.29 17.01 -8.55
CA GLN A 298 9.79 18.27 -8.00
C GLN A 298 10.65 17.99 -6.77
N ARG A 299 10.18 17.10 -5.90
CA ARG A 299 10.92 16.64 -4.72
C ARG A 299 10.86 15.11 -4.61
N GLY A 300 11.99 14.47 -4.28
CA GLY A 300 12.06 13.03 -4.07
C GLY A 300 11.52 12.62 -2.69
N ILE A 301 12.41 12.54 -1.70
CA ILE A 301 12.06 12.19 -0.32
C ILE A 301 12.12 13.42 0.58
N SER A 302 11.07 13.65 1.35
CA SER A 302 11.07 14.58 2.48
C SER A 302 10.76 13.84 3.78
N TYR A 303 11.66 13.95 4.74
CA TYR A 303 11.49 13.37 6.07
C TYR A 303 11.68 14.45 7.14
N GLY A 304 10.75 14.55 8.09
CA GLY A 304 10.85 15.53 9.16
C GLY A 304 9.81 15.31 10.26
N GLY A 305 9.66 16.30 11.13
CA GLY A 305 8.66 16.26 12.20
C GLY A 305 8.88 17.33 13.24
N ARG A 306 8.46 17.04 14.47
CA ARG A 306 8.38 18.03 15.57
C ARG A 306 8.99 17.48 16.86
N GLU A 307 10.31 17.34 16.91
CA GLU A 307 11.03 16.94 18.13
C GLU A 307 10.77 17.92 19.28
N ASP A 308 10.54 19.20 18.96
CA ASP A 308 10.14 20.24 19.92
C ASP A 308 8.83 19.93 20.66
N LEU A 309 7.98 19.05 20.12
CA LEU A 309 6.75 18.54 20.75
C LEU A 309 6.94 17.18 21.44
N GLY A 310 8.17 16.64 21.44
CA GLY A 310 8.53 15.33 21.98
C GLY A 310 8.29 14.18 21.00
N ALA A 311 8.12 14.45 19.71
CA ALA A 311 8.09 13.40 18.69
C ALA A 311 9.46 12.73 18.59
N THR A 312 9.48 11.40 18.48
CA THR A 312 10.71 10.64 18.20
C THR A 312 10.53 9.83 16.93
N SER A 313 11.59 9.66 16.15
CA SER A 313 11.51 8.86 14.94
C SER A 313 12.84 8.21 14.60
N ASN A 314 12.77 6.96 14.18
CA ASN A 314 13.86 6.24 13.53
C ASN A 314 13.49 6.08 12.06
N ALA A 315 14.47 6.21 11.18
CA ALA A 315 14.26 6.01 9.76
C ALA A 315 15.46 5.31 9.13
N MET A 316 15.18 4.42 8.20
CA MET A 316 16.18 3.77 7.36
C MET A 316 15.84 4.03 5.89
N PHE A 317 16.80 4.56 5.14
CA PHE A 317 16.70 4.80 3.71
C PHE A 317 17.81 4.04 3.00
N MET A 318 17.46 2.94 2.34
CA MET A 318 18.42 2.03 1.72
C MET A 318 18.00 1.67 0.31
N ASN A 319 18.96 1.48 -0.58
CA ASN A 319 18.74 0.95 -1.91
C ASN A 319 17.79 1.77 -2.80
N ASN A 320 17.52 3.04 -2.50
CA ASN A 320 16.57 3.83 -3.28
C ASN A 320 17.26 4.49 -4.49
N ILE A 321 16.53 4.71 -5.57
CA ILE A 321 16.92 5.63 -6.64
C ILE A 321 16.13 6.92 -6.49
N ILE A 322 16.82 8.05 -6.38
CA ILE A 322 16.24 9.39 -6.31
C ILE A 322 16.91 10.27 -7.35
N ALA A 323 16.24 10.47 -8.49
CA ALA A 323 16.87 11.06 -9.66
C ALA A 323 16.05 12.17 -10.32
N PHE A 324 16.74 13.12 -10.95
CA PHE A 324 16.15 14.13 -11.82
C PHE A 324 15.05 14.98 -11.14
N SER A 325 15.17 15.21 -9.83
CA SER A 325 14.24 16.06 -9.10
C SER A 325 14.53 17.54 -9.32
N SER A 326 13.53 18.31 -9.76
CA SER A 326 13.73 19.71 -10.18
C SER A 326 14.01 20.70 -9.03
N GLN A 327 13.71 20.33 -7.78
CA GLN A 327 14.09 21.10 -6.58
C GLN A 327 15.03 20.33 -5.65
N SER A 328 14.52 19.30 -4.95
CA SER A 328 15.31 18.57 -3.95
C SER A 328 15.14 17.08 -4.10
N GLY A 329 16.23 16.33 -4.25
CA GLY A 329 16.16 14.88 -4.30
C GLY A 329 15.81 14.32 -2.94
N PHE A 330 16.69 14.54 -1.97
CA PHE A 330 16.54 13.95 -0.64
C PHE A 330 16.73 15.01 0.45
N SER A 331 15.76 15.11 1.37
CA SER A 331 15.79 16.05 2.49
C SER A 331 15.45 15.35 3.81
N ILE A 332 16.37 15.41 4.76
CA ILE A 332 16.19 14.95 6.15
C ILE A 332 16.15 16.17 7.08
N GLY A 333 15.08 16.30 7.85
CA GLY A 333 14.95 17.34 8.86
C GLY A 333 16.04 17.21 9.93
N GLY A 334 16.66 18.33 10.30
CA GLY A 334 17.81 18.35 11.21
C GLY A 334 17.56 17.63 12.54
N ASP A 335 16.35 17.76 13.08
CA ASP A 335 15.90 17.14 14.33
C ASP A 335 16.00 15.61 14.34
N PHE A 336 15.92 14.96 13.16
CA PHE A 336 15.96 13.50 13.05
C PHE A 336 17.19 12.96 12.31
N ASN A 337 18.14 13.82 11.95
CA ASN A 337 19.33 13.40 11.23
C ASN A 337 20.18 12.40 12.04
N ALA A 338 20.22 12.55 13.37
CA ALA A 338 21.02 11.69 14.25
C ALA A 338 20.46 10.27 14.42
N THR A 339 19.16 10.06 14.19
CA THR A 339 18.46 8.77 14.32
C THR A 339 18.18 8.11 12.97
N THR A 340 18.64 8.72 11.88
CA THR A 340 18.45 8.22 10.53
C THR A 340 19.65 7.40 10.07
N ILE A 341 19.38 6.23 9.53
CA ILE A 341 20.37 5.44 8.79
C ILE A 341 20.08 5.62 7.30
N ASN A 342 21.04 6.17 6.57
CA ASN A 342 20.98 6.40 5.13
C ASN A 342 22.28 5.89 4.51
N ASP A 343 22.18 4.92 3.60
CA ASP A 343 23.32 4.41 2.83
C ASP A 343 22.82 3.62 1.61
N TYR A 344 23.72 3.30 0.67
CA TYR A 344 23.40 2.53 -0.54
C TYR A 344 22.24 3.13 -1.35
N ASN A 345 22.14 4.45 -1.48
CA ASN A 345 21.13 5.08 -2.36
C ASN A 345 21.80 5.63 -3.62
N LEU A 346 21.09 5.62 -4.75
CA LEU A 346 21.51 6.35 -5.95
C LEU A 346 20.84 7.72 -5.98
N ILE A 347 21.63 8.79 -5.90
CA ILE A 347 21.16 10.17 -5.87
C ILE A 347 21.78 10.94 -7.04
N PHE A 348 20.99 11.27 -8.06
CA PHE A 348 21.55 11.84 -9.30
C PHE A 348 20.69 12.94 -9.93
N GLY A 349 21.31 13.96 -10.50
CA GLY A 349 20.61 14.97 -11.32
C GLY A 349 19.54 15.78 -10.57
N ASN A 350 19.59 15.83 -9.24
CA ASN A 350 18.69 16.63 -8.41
C ASN A 350 19.24 18.04 -8.24
N ALA A 351 18.38 19.08 -8.21
CA ALA A 351 18.87 20.45 -8.07
C ALA A 351 19.50 20.74 -6.68
N SER A 352 19.08 20.04 -5.63
CA SER A 352 19.68 20.10 -4.29
C SER A 352 19.42 18.82 -3.51
N ASN A 353 20.22 18.56 -2.47
CA ASN A 353 19.96 17.53 -1.46
C ASN A 353 20.35 18.08 -0.08
N PHE A 354 19.60 17.71 0.96
CA PHE A 354 19.75 18.19 2.34
C PHE A 354 19.82 17.01 3.30
N TYR A 355 20.91 16.26 3.22
CA TYR A 355 21.18 15.09 4.04
C TYR A 355 22.69 14.87 4.18
N THR A 356 23.09 13.89 4.99
CA THR A 356 24.48 13.43 5.07
C THR A 356 24.62 12.17 4.20
N PRO A 357 25.35 12.21 3.07
CA PRO A 357 25.52 11.04 2.20
C PRO A 357 26.11 9.83 2.93
N GLY A 358 25.60 8.66 2.55
CA GLY A 358 26.18 7.38 2.94
C GLY A 358 27.50 7.14 2.22
N ILE A 359 28.36 6.28 2.76
CA ILE A 359 29.65 5.96 2.13
C ILE A 359 29.49 5.12 0.86
N ASN A 360 28.36 4.41 0.74
CA ASN A 360 28.02 3.55 -0.39
C ASN A 360 26.93 4.17 -1.28
N ASP A 361 26.61 5.45 -1.09
CA ASP A 361 25.72 6.16 -2.01
C ASP A 361 26.40 6.28 -3.40
N VAL A 362 25.58 6.19 -4.45
CA VAL A 362 25.98 6.28 -5.86
C VAL A 362 25.51 7.62 -6.42
N GLU A 363 26.41 8.40 -7.02
CA GLU A 363 26.10 9.71 -7.61
C GLU A 363 26.26 9.72 -9.14
N GLU A 364 25.85 8.63 -9.80
CA GLU A 364 25.92 8.44 -11.26
C GLU A 364 24.54 8.30 -11.89
N ASP A 365 24.44 8.53 -13.20
CA ASP A 365 23.16 8.47 -13.92
C ASP A 365 22.55 7.07 -13.82
N PRO A 366 21.32 6.91 -13.29
CA PRO A 366 20.69 5.60 -13.18
C PRO A 366 20.47 4.92 -14.53
N SER A 367 20.64 5.62 -15.65
CA SER A 367 20.57 5.07 -17.01
C SER A 367 19.24 4.35 -17.24
N PHE A 368 18.14 5.07 -17.02
CA PHE A 368 16.79 4.55 -17.30
C PHE A 368 16.59 4.33 -18.81
N ILE A 369 15.71 3.38 -19.18
CA ILE A 369 15.34 3.16 -20.59
C ILE A 369 14.81 4.47 -21.21
N SER A 370 13.95 5.20 -20.49
CA SER A 370 13.50 6.53 -20.90
C SER A 370 12.96 7.33 -19.70
N ASN A 371 12.48 8.55 -19.94
CA ASN A 371 11.81 9.34 -18.91
C ASN A 371 10.39 8.88 -18.59
N ILE A 372 9.85 7.85 -19.24
CA ILE A 372 8.53 7.23 -18.92
C ILE A 372 8.66 5.75 -18.56
N ASP A 373 9.88 5.22 -18.65
CA ASP A 373 10.20 3.83 -18.39
C ASP A 373 11.47 3.79 -17.54
N LEU A 374 11.26 3.64 -16.23
CA LEU A 374 12.29 3.74 -15.20
C LEU A 374 13.00 2.41 -14.95
N ARG A 375 12.83 1.42 -15.82
CA ARG A 375 13.67 0.23 -15.83
C ARG A 375 15.12 0.61 -16.20
N LEU A 376 16.07 -0.15 -15.69
CA LEU A 376 17.49 0.10 -15.86
C LEU A 376 17.98 -0.39 -17.23
N GLN A 377 18.83 0.38 -17.89
CA GLN A 377 19.58 -0.05 -19.08
C GLN A 377 20.76 -0.93 -18.68
N GLN A 378 21.32 -1.63 -19.67
CA GLN A 378 22.59 -2.33 -19.52
C GLN A 378 23.69 -1.38 -19.03
N PHE A 379 24.50 -1.86 -18.10
CA PHE A 379 25.59 -1.11 -17.45
C PHE A 379 25.15 0.08 -16.59
N SER A 380 23.86 0.15 -16.23
CA SER A 380 23.43 1.11 -15.22
C SER A 380 24.25 0.94 -13.92
N PRO A 381 24.70 2.04 -13.30
CA PRO A 381 25.40 2.00 -12.02
C PRO A 381 24.50 1.57 -10.85
N ALA A 382 23.18 1.43 -11.08
CA ALA A 382 22.24 0.90 -10.11
C ALA A 382 22.25 -0.63 -10.02
N ILE A 383 22.81 -1.32 -11.02
CA ILE A 383 22.84 -2.79 -11.07
C ILE A 383 23.89 -3.33 -10.09
N ASP A 384 23.52 -4.33 -9.29
CA ASP A 384 24.34 -4.98 -8.27
C ASP A 384 24.99 -3.99 -7.26
N ALA A 385 24.35 -2.86 -7.00
CA ALA A 385 24.90 -1.77 -6.19
C ALA A 385 24.25 -1.60 -4.81
N GLY A 386 23.21 -2.37 -4.49
CA GLY A 386 22.49 -2.26 -3.22
C GLY A 386 23.01 -3.15 -2.08
N LEU A 387 22.28 -3.14 -0.97
CA LEU A 387 22.55 -3.92 0.23
C LEU A 387 21.48 -4.99 0.44
N ASN A 388 21.83 -6.27 0.24
CA ASN A 388 20.90 -7.39 0.38
C ASN A 388 20.25 -7.48 1.77
N SER A 389 20.98 -7.17 2.84
CA SER A 389 20.47 -7.26 4.21
C SER A 389 19.45 -6.17 4.56
N ALA A 390 19.30 -5.14 3.72
CA ALA A 390 18.27 -4.11 3.89
C ALA A 390 16.90 -4.56 3.38
N LEU A 391 16.84 -5.58 2.52
CA LEU A 391 15.57 -6.15 2.05
C LEU A 391 14.91 -6.97 3.16
N PRO A 392 13.64 -6.70 3.49
CA PRO A 392 12.87 -7.59 4.34
C PRO A 392 12.69 -8.95 3.67
N ALA A 393 12.80 -10.03 4.44
CA ALA A 393 12.71 -11.40 3.92
C ALA A 393 11.36 -11.74 3.25
N SER A 394 10.31 -10.95 3.51
CA SER A 394 9.00 -11.09 2.87
C SER A 394 8.96 -10.51 1.45
N VAL A 395 9.93 -9.67 1.05
CA VAL A 395 9.98 -9.02 -0.25
C VAL A 395 10.87 -9.82 -1.18
N VAL A 396 10.25 -10.72 -1.95
CA VAL A 396 10.94 -11.66 -2.85
C VAL A 396 10.84 -11.30 -4.33
N TYR A 397 9.98 -10.35 -4.70
CA TYR A 397 9.81 -9.88 -6.07
C TYR A 397 9.99 -8.36 -6.20
N ASP A 398 10.51 -7.91 -7.34
CA ASP A 398 10.51 -6.51 -7.79
C ASP A 398 9.11 -6.10 -8.28
N ILE A 399 8.96 -4.83 -8.68
CA ILE A 399 7.66 -4.30 -9.11
C ILE A 399 7.10 -4.96 -10.38
N ASN A 400 7.96 -5.56 -11.22
CA ASN A 400 7.56 -6.28 -12.43
C ASN A 400 7.31 -7.79 -12.16
N GLY A 401 7.37 -8.22 -10.90
CA GLY A 401 7.22 -9.62 -10.52
C GLY A 401 8.45 -10.50 -10.77
N ASN A 402 9.61 -9.91 -11.06
CA ASN A 402 10.87 -10.65 -11.15
C ASN A 402 11.41 -10.93 -9.75
N THR A 403 12.11 -12.04 -9.54
CA THR A 403 12.76 -12.32 -8.25
C THR A 403 13.75 -11.21 -7.88
N ARG A 404 13.70 -10.73 -6.63
CA ARG A 404 14.70 -9.83 -6.06
C ARG A 404 16.04 -10.54 -5.92
N ILE A 405 17.13 -9.81 -6.19
CA ILE A 405 18.48 -10.37 -6.26
C ILE A 405 18.54 -11.44 -7.35
N GLN A 406 18.55 -11.01 -8.63
CA GLN A 406 18.70 -11.95 -9.74
C GLN A 406 20.13 -12.51 -9.86
N GLN A 407 21.12 -11.76 -9.39
CA GLN A 407 22.53 -12.11 -9.47
C GLN A 407 23.11 -12.42 -8.08
N ILE A 408 23.95 -11.53 -7.56
CA ILE A 408 24.60 -11.68 -6.24
C ILE A 408 24.15 -10.54 -5.32
N ILE A 409 24.02 -9.34 -5.88
CA ILE A 409 23.67 -8.14 -5.12
C ILE A 409 22.34 -7.62 -5.66
N VAL A 410 21.55 -7.06 -4.77
CA VAL A 410 20.29 -6.40 -5.09
C VAL A 410 20.54 -5.15 -5.94
N ASP A 411 19.73 -4.93 -6.96
CA ASP A 411 19.76 -3.68 -7.71
C ASP A 411 19.15 -2.54 -6.88
N LEU A 412 19.66 -1.32 -7.08
CA LEU A 412 19.05 -0.12 -6.50
C LEU A 412 17.70 0.16 -7.19
N GLY A 413 16.75 0.69 -6.42
CA GLY A 413 15.41 1.03 -6.89
C GLY A 413 14.46 -0.18 -6.99
N ALA A 414 13.31 0.08 -7.60
CA ALA A 414 12.14 -0.81 -7.60
C ALA A 414 12.21 -1.95 -8.63
N PHE A 415 13.16 -1.88 -9.58
CA PHE A 415 13.32 -2.82 -10.67
C PHE A 415 14.63 -3.60 -10.51
N GLU A 416 14.60 -4.89 -10.86
CA GLU A 416 15.82 -5.67 -11.11
C GLU A 416 16.06 -5.74 -12.62
N ALA A 417 17.29 -5.47 -13.06
CA ALA A 417 17.70 -5.66 -14.43
C ALA A 417 17.71 -7.17 -14.76
N LYS A 418 17.05 -7.56 -15.86
CA LYS A 418 17.04 -8.96 -16.29
C LYS A 418 18.34 -9.31 -16.97
N THR A 419 18.88 -10.48 -16.69
CA THR A 419 20.03 -11.03 -17.42
C THR A 419 19.79 -11.13 -18.93
N ASP A 420 18.55 -11.38 -19.36
CA ASP A 420 18.17 -11.40 -20.78
C ASP A 420 18.11 -9.99 -21.40
N ASP A 421 17.68 -8.97 -20.63
CA ASP A 421 17.69 -7.57 -21.08
C ASP A 421 19.14 -7.06 -21.26
N LEU A 422 20.10 -7.64 -20.53
CA LEU A 422 21.53 -7.34 -20.64
C LEU A 422 22.24 -8.02 -21.83
N ILE A 423 21.62 -8.99 -22.51
CA ILE A 423 22.27 -9.71 -23.64
C ILE A 423 21.85 -9.15 -25.01
N PHE A 424 20.67 -8.50 -25.12
CA PHE A 424 20.09 -8.13 -26.41
C PHE A 424 19.89 -6.61 -26.64
N ALA A 425 20.30 -5.73 -25.72
CA ALA A 425 20.12 -4.28 -25.86
C ALA A 425 21.03 -3.62 -26.92
N ASP A 426 22.15 -4.26 -27.29
CA ASP A 426 23.12 -3.74 -28.27
C ASP A 426 22.84 -4.15 -29.73
N GLY A 427 21.66 -4.68 -30.05
CA GLY A 427 21.22 -4.85 -31.44
C GLY A 427 22.07 -5.77 -32.30
N PHE A 428 22.55 -6.89 -31.75
CA PHE A 428 23.09 -7.97 -32.59
C PHE A 428 21.94 -8.76 -33.26
N GLU A 429 21.88 -8.66 -34.59
CA GLU A 429 21.24 -9.65 -35.48
C GLU A 429 21.83 -11.07 -35.27
#